data_AF-A0A966E0A8-F1
#
_entry.id   AF-A0A966E0A8-F1
#
_cell.length_a   1.000
_cell.length_b   1.000
_cell.length_c   1.000
_cell.angle_alpha   90.00
_cell.angle_beta   90.00
_cell.angle_gamma   90.00
#
_symmetry.space_group_name_H-M   'P 1'
#
loop_
_entity.id
_entity.type
_entity.pdbx_description
1 polymer ?
#
loop_
_entity_poly.entity_id
_entity_poly.type
_entity_poly.pdbx_seq_one_letter_code
_entity_poly.pdbx_strand_id
1 'polypeptide(L)'
;MNADWAESFRQTIEDNLDQESLEAVLESLRESITQPQLPRDVGYVRIMSLHKSKGLTADLVVICGCIEGLLPSTREGLPFEQARRYLEEQRRLVLSSVLSLPRALAHKIGAEIQGGDQEMGNTIASTFLDQLGPSSPEPIRGEDWEWQ
;
A
#
# COMPACT_ATOMS: atom_id res chain seq x y z
N MET A 1 -22.93 -14.59 -20.82
CA MET A 1 -22.29 -14.02 -19.62
C MET A 1 -20.93 -13.52 -20.07
N ASN A 2 -20.80 -12.22 -20.39
CA ASN A 2 -19.53 -11.66 -20.84
C ASN A 2 -18.67 -11.42 -19.61
N ALA A 3 -17.56 -12.15 -19.51
CA ALA A 3 -16.62 -12.01 -18.41
C ALA A 3 -15.61 -10.91 -18.78
N ASP A 4 -16.01 -9.65 -18.65
CA ASP A 4 -15.19 -8.49 -19.04
C ASP A 4 -13.84 -8.43 -18.30
N TRP A 5 -13.75 -9.05 -17.13
CA TRP A 5 -12.49 -9.20 -16.39
C TRP A 5 -11.47 -10.12 -17.09
N ALA A 6 -11.94 -11.00 -17.98
CA ALA A 6 -11.10 -11.97 -18.69
C ALA A 6 -10.50 -11.41 -19.99
N GLU A 7 -10.86 -10.19 -20.38
CA GLU A 7 -10.48 -9.57 -21.66
C GLU A 7 -8.95 -9.49 -21.82
N SER A 8 -8.24 -9.05 -20.79
CA SER A 8 -6.77 -8.91 -20.83
C SER A 8 -6.07 -10.26 -21.01
N PHE A 9 -6.61 -11.33 -20.43
CA PHE A 9 -6.07 -12.68 -20.57
C PHE A 9 -6.32 -13.21 -21.99
N ARG A 10 -7.50 -12.96 -22.56
CA ARG A 10 -7.81 -13.34 -23.94
C ARG A 10 -6.91 -12.61 -24.94
N GLN A 11 -6.74 -11.31 -24.78
CA GLN A 11 -5.82 -10.51 -25.59
C GLN A 11 -4.38 -11.04 -25.49
N THR A 12 -3.90 -11.33 -24.28
CA THR A 12 -2.53 -11.87 -24.08
C THR A 12 -2.36 -13.24 -24.75
N ILE A 13 -3.38 -14.11 -24.70
CA ILE A 13 -3.35 -15.41 -25.38
C ILE A 13 -3.32 -15.20 -26.89
N GLU A 14 -4.21 -14.34 -27.43
CA GLU A 14 -4.28 -14.03 -28.86
C GLU A 14 -2.96 -13.48 -29.41
N ASP A 15 -2.32 -12.57 -28.68
CA ASP A 15 -1.03 -11.97 -29.05
C ASP A 15 0.14 -12.98 -29.04
N ASN A 16 -0.04 -14.16 -28.42
CA ASN A 16 0.96 -15.21 -28.29
C ASN A 16 0.54 -16.52 -28.98
N LEU A 17 -0.56 -16.55 -29.75
CA LEU A 17 -1.05 -17.74 -30.47
C LEU A 17 -0.04 -18.27 -31.49
N ASP A 18 0.83 -17.40 -32.00
CA ASP A 18 1.87 -17.75 -32.98
C ASP A 18 3.10 -18.42 -32.34
N GLN A 19 3.13 -18.59 -31.01
CA GLN A 19 4.23 -19.27 -30.32
C GLN A 19 4.13 -20.80 -30.48
N GLU A 20 5.30 -21.43 -30.70
CA GLU A 20 5.38 -22.86 -31.03
C GLU A 20 5.00 -23.80 -29.87
N SER A 21 4.95 -23.33 -28.61
CA SER A 21 4.67 -24.18 -27.46
C SER A 21 3.73 -23.55 -26.43
N LEU A 22 2.91 -24.41 -25.82
CA LEU A 22 1.99 -24.05 -24.75
C LEU A 22 2.74 -23.54 -23.50
N GLU A 23 3.95 -24.05 -23.27
CA GLU A 23 4.82 -23.60 -22.19
C GLU A 23 5.25 -22.15 -22.36
N ALA A 24 5.52 -21.72 -23.60
CA ALA A 24 5.91 -20.34 -23.89
C ALA A 24 4.73 -19.37 -23.70
N VAL A 25 3.52 -19.78 -24.12
CA VAL A 25 2.28 -19.04 -23.86
C VAL A 25 2.00 -18.92 -22.35
N LEU A 26 2.18 -20.01 -21.60
CA LEU A 26 1.98 -20.02 -20.15
C LEU A 26 2.96 -19.07 -19.43
N GLU A 27 4.22 -19.04 -19.83
CA GLU A 27 5.21 -18.14 -19.22
C GLU A 27 4.93 -16.68 -19.56
N SER A 28 4.56 -16.36 -20.81
CA SER A 28 4.11 -15.02 -21.23
C SER A 28 2.90 -14.53 -20.42
N LEU A 29 1.92 -15.42 -20.19
CA LEU A 29 0.72 -15.11 -19.40
C LEU A 29 1.06 -14.88 -17.93
N ARG A 30 2.00 -15.66 -17.38
CA ARG A 30 2.52 -15.49 -16.02
C ARG A 30 3.30 -14.19 -15.86
N GLU A 31 4.10 -13.79 -16.84
CA GLU A 31 4.80 -12.49 -16.86
C GLU A 31 3.81 -11.33 -16.90
N SER A 32 2.82 -11.39 -17.80
CA SER A 32 1.75 -10.37 -17.92
C SER A 32 0.99 -10.15 -16.60
N ILE A 33 0.68 -11.22 -15.87
CA ILE A 33 0.00 -11.16 -14.56
C ILE A 33 0.91 -10.59 -13.47
N THR A 34 2.18 -11.02 -13.45
CA THR A 34 3.10 -10.69 -12.35
C THR A 34 3.76 -9.32 -12.52
N GLN A 35 3.87 -8.82 -13.75
CA GLN A 35 4.50 -7.55 -14.09
C GLN A 35 3.61 -6.72 -15.04
N PRO A 36 2.42 -6.29 -14.59
CA PRO A 36 1.55 -5.47 -15.42
C PRO A 36 2.27 -4.16 -15.77
N GLN A 37 2.46 -3.89 -17.06
CA GLN A 37 2.89 -2.57 -17.52
C GLN A 37 1.77 -1.58 -17.21
N LEU A 38 1.97 -0.75 -16.21
CA LEU A 38 0.96 0.19 -15.75
C LEU A 38 0.96 1.40 -16.69
N PRO A 39 -0.14 1.67 -17.43
CA PRO A 39 -0.30 2.94 -18.14
C PRO A 39 -0.14 4.09 -17.14
N ARG A 40 0.28 5.29 -17.53
CA ARG A 40 0.41 6.41 -16.57
C ARG A 40 -0.89 7.19 -16.39
N ASP A 41 -1.75 7.17 -17.39
CA ASP A 41 -2.95 7.99 -17.46
C ASP A 41 -4.18 7.08 -17.48
N VAL A 42 -4.89 6.96 -16.35
CA VAL A 42 -6.07 6.09 -16.22
C VAL A 42 -7.16 6.80 -15.43
N GLY A 43 -8.41 6.68 -15.87
CA GLY A 43 -9.59 7.25 -15.20
C GLY A 43 -10.04 6.48 -13.95
N TYR A 44 -9.13 5.85 -13.20
CA TYR A 44 -9.44 5.07 -12.00
C TYR A 44 -8.38 5.25 -10.90
N VAL A 45 -8.77 4.99 -9.65
CA VAL A 45 -7.88 5.04 -8.49
C VAL A 45 -7.04 3.77 -8.41
N ARG A 46 -5.72 3.92 -8.23
CA ARG A 46 -4.81 2.79 -8.06
C ARG A 46 -4.57 2.50 -6.58
N ILE A 47 -4.89 1.28 -6.16
CA ILE A 47 -4.55 0.78 -4.83
C ILE A 47 -3.31 -0.10 -4.97
N MET A 48 -2.20 0.32 -4.37
CA MET A 48 -0.92 -0.37 -4.44
C MET A 48 -0.24 -0.37 -3.07
N SER A 49 0.67 -1.32 -2.85
CA SER A 49 1.59 -1.23 -1.71
C SER A 49 2.64 -0.16 -1.97
N LEU A 50 3.16 0.45 -0.90
CA LEU A 50 4.21 1.46 -0.95
C LEU A 50 5.46 1.02 -1.73
N HIS A 51 5.78 -0.27 -1.67
CA HIS A 51 6.93 -0.83 -2.39
C HIS A 51 6.72 -0.81 -3.91
N LYS A 52 5.48 -1.02 -4.37
CA LYS A 52 5.14 -1.03 -5.79
C LYS A 52 4.88 0.37 -6.36
N SER A 53 4.71 1.38 -5.51
CA SER A 53 4.52 2.77 -5.95
C SER A 53 5.82 3.57 -6.09
N LYS A 54 6.98 2.99 -5.76
CA LYS A 54 8.29 3.67 -5.87
C LYS A 54 8.55 4.13 -7.30
N GLY A 55 8.88 5.40 -7.46
CA GLY A 55 9.19 6.00 -8.77
C GLY A 55 7.95 6.27 -9.63
N LEU A 56 6.74 6.02 -9.12
CA LEU A 56 5.51 6.50 -9.74
C LEU A 56 5.23 7.92 -9.27
N THR A 57 4.93 8.79 -10.23
CA THR A 57 4.45 10.15 -9.98
C THR A 57 2.95 10.18 -10.21
N ALA A 58 2.21 10.77 -9.28
CA ALA A 58 0.79 11.03 -9.41
C ALA A 58 0.50 12.42 -8.82
N ASP A 59 -0.53 13.09 -9.33
CA ASP A 59 -0.91 14.43 -8.84
C ASP A 59 -1.38 14.35 -7.37
N LEU A 60 -2.05 13.25 -7.00
CA LEU A 60 -2.44 12.94 -5.63
C LEU A 60 -1.97 11.53 -5.22
N VAL A 61 -1.38 11.44 -4.03
CA VAL A 61 -1.06 10.17 -3.37
C VAL A 61 -1.66 10.15 -1.97
N VAL A 62 -2.53 9.18 -1.69
CA VAL A 62 -3.08 8.93 -0.35
C VAL A 62 -2.40 7.70 0.23
N ILE A 63 -1.68 7.89 1.35
CA ILE A 63 -0.97 6.80 2.04
C ILE A 63 -1.76 6.42 3.29
N CYS A 64 -2.50 5.32 3.22
CA CYS A 64 -3.32 4.86 4.32
C CYS A 64 -2.51 4.09 5.37
N GLY A 65 -2.98 4.08 6.62
CA GLY A 65 -2.47 3.19 7.66
C GLY A 65 -1.19 3.68 8.33
N CYS A 66 -1.00 5.00 8.43
CA CYS A 66 0.12 5.61 9.14
C CYS A 66 -0.07 5.53 10.66
N ILE A 67 -0.06 4.29 11.15
CA ILE A 67 -0.32 3.88 12.53
C ILE A 67 0.91 3.11 13.00
N GLU A 68 1.27 3.29 14.27
CA GLU A 68 2.39 2.56 14.87
C GLU A 68 2.18 1.04 14.78
N GLY A 69 3.26 0.29 14.52
CA GLY A 69 3.23 -1.15 14.22
C GLY A 69 2.92 -1.49 12.75
N LEU A 70 2.22 -0.62 12.01
CA LEU A 70 2.02 -0.77 10.55
C LEU A 70 3.02 0.06 9.75
N LEU A 71 3.19 1.32 10.11
CA LEU A 71 4.11 2.29 9.50
C LEU A 71 4.66 3.20 10.60
N PRO A 72 5.93 3.05 11.02
CA PRO A 72 6.84 1.99 10.61
C PRO A 72 6.33 0.61 11.00
N SER A 73 6.63 -0.39 10.18
CA SER A 73 6.35 -1.77 10.54
C SER A 73 7.45 -2.26 11.47
N THR A 74 7.10 -2.91 12.57
CA THR A 74 8.10 -3.49 13.49
C THR A 74 8.38 -4.95 13.12
N ARG A 75 9.64 -5.36 13.19
CA ARG A 75 10.05 -6.78 13.08
C ARG A 75 10.66 -7.25 14.38
N GLU A 76 10.00 -8.19 15.02
CA GLU A 76 10.50 -8.82 16.25
C GLU A 76 11.74 -9.67 15.97
N GLY A 77 12.64 -9.75 16.95
CA GLY A 77 13.83 -10.61 16.90
C GLY A 77 15.03 -10.04 16.13
N LEU A 78 14.96 -8.81 15.62
CA LEU A 78 16.11 -8.15 15.00
C LEU A 78 17.10 -7.63 16.06
N PRO A 79 18.43 -7.79 15.86
CA PRO A 79 19.43 -7.08 16.63
C PRO A 79 19.24 -5.56 16.53
N PHE A 80 19.56 -4.83 17.61
CA PHE A 80 19.33 -3.38 17.73
C PHE A 80 19.80 -2.55 16.51
N GLU A 81 21.02 -2.79 16.04
CA GLU A 81 21.59 -2.11 14.86
C GLU A 81 20.80 -2.40 13.56
N GLN A 82 20.27 -3.61 13.41
CA GLN A 82 19.48 -3.99 12.23
C GLN A 82 18.07 -3.42 12.29
N ALA A 83 17.46 -3.38 13.47
CA ALA A 83 16.18 -2.71 13.69
C ALA A 83 16.28 -1.22 13.38
N ARG A 84 17.38 -0.57 13.79
CA ARG A 84 17.62 0.86 13.49
C ARG A 84 17.78 1.12 11.99
N ARG A 85 18.54 0.29 11.27
CA ARG A 85 18.67 0.38 9.81
C ARG A 85 17.34 0.17 9.10
N TYR A 86 16.56 -0.82 9.56
CA TYR A 86 15.24 -1.11 8.99
C TYR A 86 14.28 0.08 9.15
N LEU A 87 14.29 0.73 10.31
CA LEU A 87 13.52 1.96 10.53
C LEU A 87 14.01 3.12 9.65
N GLU A 88 15.34 3.28 9.50
CA GLU A 88 15.93 4.32 8.64
C GLU A 88 15.52 4.17 7.16
N GLU A 89 15.39 2.94 6.65
CA GLU A 89 14.91 2.67 5.30
C GLU A 89 13.44 3.09 5.08
N GLN A 90 12.62 3.08 6.14
CA GLN A 90 11.19 3.38 6.06
C GLN A 90 10.85 4.88 6.19
N ARG A 91 11.83 5.76 6.46
CA ARG A 91 11.63 7.21 6.74
C ARG A 91 11.20 8.10 5.56
N ARG A 92 11.18 7.62 4.31
CA ARG A 92 11.02 8.48 3.11
C ARG A 92 9.57 8.56 2.60
N LEU A 93 8.57 8.62 3.48
CA LEU A 93 7.15 8.44 3.12
C LEU A 93 6.26 9.56 3.71
N VAL A 94 5.24 10.01 2.94
CA VAL A 94 4.20 10.99 3.33
C VAL A 94 2.93 10.24 3.76
N LEU A 95 2.08 10.78 4.65
CA LEU A 95 1.27 9.94 5.54
C LEU A 95 -0.21 10.40 5.69
N SER A 96 -1.15 9.45 5.72
CA SER A 96 -2.53 9.58 6.21
C SER A 96 -2.85 8.47 7.25
N SER A 97 -3.49 8.83 8.36
CA SER A 97 -3.77 7.96 9.50
C SER A 97 -5.28 7.78 9.75
N VAL A 98 -5.65 6.67 10.41
CA VAL A 98 -7.01 6.40 10.87
C VAL A 98 -7.01 6.46 12.39
N LEU A 99 -8.06 6.97 13.03
CA LEU A 99 -8.11 7.26 14.49
C LEU A 99 -8.51 6.07 15.39
N SER A 100 -9.18 5.05 14.84
CA SER A 100 -9.64 3.89 15.59
C SER A 100 -9.75 2.64 14.71
N LEU A 101 -9.50 1.46 15.28
CA LEU A 101 -9.62 0.18 14.60
C LEU A 101 -10.29 -0.88 15.51
N PRO A 102 -11.05 -1.84 14.95
CA PRO A 102 -11.49 -3.00 15.70
C PRO A 102 -10.30 -3.79 16.25
N ARG A 103 -10.32 -4.19 17.53
CA ARG A 103 -9.19 -4.85 18.19
C ARG A 103 -8.80 -6.17 17.52
N ALA A 104 -9.80 -6.94 17.09
CA ALA A 104 -9.59 -8.19 16.36
C ALA A 104 -8.88 -7.99 15.01
N LEU A 105 -9.18 -6.88 14.33
CA LEU A 105 -8.49 -6.51 13.09
C LEU A 105 -7.08 -6.03 13.39
N ALA A 106 -6.90 -5.15 14.39
CA ALA A 106 -5.61 -4.63 14.80
C ALA A 106 -4.60 -5.76 15.13
N HIS A 107 -5.03 -6.75 15.91
CA HIS A 107 -4.19 -7.92 16.23
C HIS A 107 -3.84 -8.75 14.99
N LYS A 108 -4.76 -8.93 14.03
CA LYS A 108 -4.50 -9.68 12.80
C LYS A 108 -3.50 -8.99 11.88
N ILE A 109 -3.53 -7.65 11.83
CA ILE A 109 -2.67 -6.86 10.93
C ILE A 109 -1.40 -6.34 11.61
N GLY A 110 -1.24 -6.55 12.92
CA GLY A 110 -0.09 -6.09 13.68
C GLY A 110 -0.10 -4.59 14.01
N ALA A 111 -1.27 -3.95 14.01
CA ALA A 111 -1.39 -2.54 14.39
C ALA A 111 -1.35 -2.36 15.91
N GLU A 112 -0.57 -1.38 16.37
CA GLU A 112 -0.57 -1.00 17.78
C GLU A 112 -1.74 -0.07 18.10
N ILE A 113 -2.49 -0.44 19.14
CA ILE A 113 -3.68 0.29 19.60
C ILE A 113 -3.63 0.49 21.11
N GLN A 114 -4.15 1.61 21.60
CA GLN A 114 -4.21 1.96 23.02
C GLN A 114 -5.63 2.37 23.42
N GLY A 115 -6.01 2.11 24.68
CA GLY A 115 -7.32 2.54 25.21
C GLY A 115 -8.50 1.93 24.44
N GLY A 116 -9.62 2.64 24.38
CA GLY A 116 -10.85 2.21 23.70
C GLY A 116 -11.74 1.29 24.56
N ASP A 117 -12.73 0.67 23.93
CA ASP A 117 -13.67 -0.27 24.55
C ASP A 117 -13.30 -1.74 24.24
N GLN A 118 -14.19 -2.69 24.53
CA GLN A 118 -13.90 -4.11 24.30
C GLN A 118 -13.76 -4.47 22.80
N GLU A 119 -14.36 -3.70 21.89
CA GLU A 119 -14.41 -4.00 20.46
C GLU A 119 -13.45 -3.12 19.64
N MET A 120 -13.29 -1.86 20.04
CA MET A 120 -12.54 -0.83 19.34
C MET A 120 -11.34 -0.35 20.17
N GLY A 121 -10.19 -0.18 19.52
CA GLY A 121 -9.02 0.47 20.10
C GLY A 121 -8.72 1.78 19.38
N ASN A 122 -8.20 2.76 20.12
CA ASN A 122 -7.67 3.98 19.50
C ASN A 122 -6.31 3.64 18.88
N THR A 123 -6.06 4.13 17.68
CA THR A 123 -4.78 3.94 17.01
C THR A 123 -3.74 4.89 17.58
N ILE A 124 -2.48 4.48 17.48
CA ILE A 124 -1.35 5.36 17.79
C ILE A 124 -0.84 5.90 16.46
N ALA A 125 -0.77 7.23 16.32
CA ALA A 125 -0.23 7.84 15.11
C ALA A 125 1.23 7.43 14.91
N SER A 126 1.60 7.16 13.66
CA SER A 126 2.97 6.81 13.29
C SER A 126 4.00 7.78 13.86
N THR A 127 5.08 7.26 14.44
CA THR A 127 6.23 8.05 14.89
C THR A 127 6.85 8.89 13.76
N PHE A 128 6.68 8.52 12.49
CA PHE A 128 7.16 9.33 11.36
C PHE A 128 6.41 10.66 11.20
N LEU A 129 5.16 10.76 11.65
CA LEU A 129 4.42 12.03 11.64
C LEU A 129 5.06 13.06 12.59
N ASP A 130 5.49 12.63 13.77
CA ASP A 130 6.16 13.49 14.75
C ASP A 130 7.54 13.96 14.25
N GLN A 131 8.24 13.09 13.51
CA GLN A 131 9.55 13.40 12.92
C GLN A 131 9.50 14.45 11.81
N LEU A 132 8.33 14.74 11.23
CA LEU A 132 8.18 15.85 10.27
C LEU A 132 8.39 17.21 10.94
N GLY A 133 8.25 17.29 12.27
CA GLY A 133 8.51 18.51 13.04
C GLY A 133 7.72 19.71 12.50
N PRO A 134 8.36 20.90 12.35
CA PRO A 134 7.69 22.09 11.81
C PRO A 134 7.19 21.97 10.36
N SER A 135 7.62 20.96 9.62
CA SER A 135 7.13 20.66 8.26
C SER A 135 5.97 19.68 8.23
N SER A 136 5.47 19.26 9.41
CA SER A 136 4.29 18.42 9.49
C SER A 136 3.06 19.18 8.99
N PRO A 137 2.31 18.64 8.01
CA PRO A 137 1.10 19.30 7.51
C PRO A 137 0.05 19.35 8.62
N GLU A 138 -0.77 20.41 8.61
CA GLU A 138 -1.91 20.46 9.52
C GLU A 138 -2.89 19.33 9.20
N PRO A 139 -3.34 18.57 10.22
CA PRO A 139 -4.26 17.46 10.00
C PRO A 139 -5.63 18.00 9.57
N ILE A 140 -6.07 17.61 8.37
CA ILE A 140 -7.39 17.91 7.83
C ILE A 140 -8.25 16.67 8.00
N ARG A 141 -9.50 16.82 8.46
CA ARG A 141 -10.43 15.70 8.52
C ARG A 141 -10.85 15.31 7.11
N GLY A 142 -11.12 14.02 6.89
CA GLY A 142 -11.55 13.54 5.57
C GLY A 142 -12.84 14.21 5.08
N GLU A 143 -13.72 14.63 5.99
CA GLU A 143 -14.95 15.38 5.67
C GLU A 143 -14.69 16.83 5.20
N ASP A 144 -13.57 17.41 5.62
CA ASP A 144 -13.16 18.78 5.31
C ASP A 144 -12.14 18.83 4.15
N TRP A 145 -11.75 17.68 3.59
CA TRP A 145 -10.74 17.61 2.54
C TRP A 145 -11.36 17.81 1.15
N GLU A 146 -10.94 18.86 0.45
CA GLU A 146 -11.31 19.14 -0.93
C GLU A 146 -10.10 18.97 -1.85
N TRP A 147 -10.27 18.22 -2.94
CA TRP A 147 -9.26 18.13 -4.01
C TRP A 147 -9.33 19.38 -4.89
N GLN A 148 -8.22 20.12 -5.00
CA GLN A 148 -8.09 21.33 -5.82
C GLN A 148 -7.47 21.03 -7.19
#